data_AF-A0ABD0QLC3-F1
#
_entry.id   AF-A0ABD0QLC3-F1
#
_cell.length_a   1.000
_cell.length_b   1.000
_cell.length_c   1.000
_cell.angle_alpha   90.00
_cell.angle_beta   90.00
_cell.angle_gamma   90.00
#
_symmetry.space_group_name_H-M   'P 1'
#
loop_
_entity.id
_entity.type
_entity.pdbx_description
1 polymer ?
#
loop_
_entity_poly.entity_id
_entity_poly.type
_entity_poly.pdbx_seq_one_letter_code
_entity_poly.pdbx_strand_id
1 'polypeptide(L)'
;MSEDVNETLHHQNDFPIFETSLTSPSYCQQNVSAYNVTGFSILPKHVQDFLLYRHCRSFPMLLDAPDKCGGPQNSADVFLLLVIKSSPENYDRREVLRKTWAKERQHKGTWIRRVFISGTSRTGFEKRRLNRLLKIENSENKDILQWDFHDLFFNLTLKQVLFLEWMDRWCPHARFLLNGDDDIFANTFNMVDYLQSQKDNDGSKHLFTGHLMQTERPSRDPQSKYYVPVQVQESESFTAKTIYNMSHSIELLPIDDVYMGMCLEKAGLKPTSHPGVKATGLHIPAPNADKFHPCFYREIILVHGFLPHMIFV
;
A
#
# COMPACT_ATOMS: atom_id res chain seq x y z
N MET A 1 16.74 -54.48 -39.49
CA MET A 1 15.84 -53.34 -39.67
C MET A 1 15.55 -52.79 -38.30
N SER A 2 16.09 -51.61 -38.06
CA SER A 2 15.90 -50.80 -36.85
C SER A 2 15.06 -49.58 -37.24
N GLU A 3 14.86 -48.64 -36.31
CA GLU A 3 14.09 -47.40 -36.50
C GLU A 3 12.56 -47.65 -36.72
N ASP A 4 11.63 -46.79 -36.30
CA ASP A 4 11.75 -45.44 -35.70
C ASP A 4 11.09 -45.33 -34.31
N VAL A 5 11.75 -44.66 -33.36
CA VAL A 5 11.11 -43.99 -32.20
C VAL A 5 11.91 -42.73 -31.83
N ASN A 6 11.85 -41.68 -32.66
CA ASN A 6 12.17 -40.31 -32.25
C ASN A 6 11.72 -39.26 -33.28
N GLU A 7 11.91 -37.98 -32.93
CA GLU A 7 11.85 -36.80 -33.83
C GLU A 7 10.50 -36.52 -34.53
N THR A 8 9.53 -36.04 -33.74
CA THR A 8 8.53 -35.07 -34.23
C THR A 8 8.59 -33.79 -33.39
N LEU A 9 9.78 -33.17 -33.37
CA LEU A 9 10.13 -31.99 -32.55
C LEU A 9 10.53 -30.75 -33.38
N HIS A 10 10.10 -30.66 -34.64
CA HIS A 10 10.28 -29.48 -35.49
C HIS A 10 8.95 -28.99 -36.08
N HIS A 11 8.46 -27.85 -35.55
CA HIS A 11 7.93 -26.68 -36.27
C HIS A 11 6.92 -25.90 -35.42
N GLN A 12 7.34 -24.78 -34.84
CA GLN A 12 6.63 -23.48 -34.73
C GLN A 12 7.33 -22.62 -33.67
N ASN A 13 8.29 -21.80 -34.09
CA ASN A 13 8.95 -20.79 -33.24
C ASN A 13 9.50 -19.64 -34.11
N ASP A 14 8.62 -19.01 -34.88
CA ASP A 14 8.90 -17.80 -35.66
C ASP A 14 7.90 -16.71 -35.29
N PHE A 15 8.20 -15.97 -34.22
CA PHE A 15 7.60 -14.68 -33.93
C PHE A 15 8.67 -13.59 -34.06
N PRO A 16 8.40 -12.46 -34.74
CA PRO A 16 9.43 -11.47 -35.05
C PRO A 16 9.99 -10.83 -33.78
N ILE A 17 11.29 -10.98 -33.57
CA ILE A 17 12.02 -10.32 -32.48
C ILE A 17 12.11 -8.83 -32.81
N PHE A 18 11.26 -8.03 -32.17
CA PHE A 18 11.48 -6.59 -32.10
C PHE A 18 12.67 -6.32 -31.16
N GLU A 19 13.83 -6.03 -31.74
CA GLU A 19 15.00 -5.49 -31.04
C GLU A 19 14.71 -4.06 -30.53
N THR A 20 13.88 -3.98 -29.49
CA THR A 20 13.89 -2.81 -28.61
C THR A 20 15.21 -2.82 -27.84
N SER A 21 15.94 -1.71 -27.90
CA SER A 21 17.24 -1.54 -27.23
C SER A 21 17.04 -1.40 -25.72
N LEU A 22 16.79 -2.53 -25.07
CA LEU A 22 16.67 -2.66 -23.62
C LEU A 22 18.01 -2.32 -22.96
N THR A 23 18.20 -1.03 -22.70
CA THR A 23 19.10 -0.57 -21.64
C THR A 23 18.74 -1.35 -20.38
N SER A 24 19.70 -2.14 -19.87
CA SER A 24 19.47 -2.92 -18.66
C SER A 24 19.08 -1.96 -17.53
N PRO A 25 17.98 -2.22 -16.78
CA PRO A 25 17.56 -1.32 -15.71
C PRO A 25 18.73 -1.06 -14.77
N SER A 26 19.12 0.21 -14.64
CA SER A 26 20.22 0.62 -13.77
C SER A 26 19.77 0.45 -12.32
N TYR A 27 20.04 -0.73 -11.76
CA TYR A 27 19.77 -1.03 -10.36
C TYR A 27 20.28 0.11 -9.48
N CYS A 28 19.41 0.61 -8.61
CA CYS A 28 19.74 1.74 -7.77
C CYS A 28 20.97 1.44 -6.90
N GLN A 29 21.97 2.31 -6.97
CA GLN A 29 23.25 2.13 -6.30
C GLN A 29 23.14 2.51 -4.82
N GLN A 30 24.14 2.14 -4.02
CA GLN A 30 24.22 2.58 -2.63
C GLN A 30 24.65 4.04 -2.55
N ASN A 31 23.93 4.86 -1.78
CA ASN A 31 24.42 6.19 -1.43
C ASN A 31 25.53 6.08 -0.37
N VAL A 32 26.78 6.01 -0.81
CA VAL A 32 27.96 5.89 0.06
C VAL A 32 28.13 7.03 1.07
N SER A 33 27.49 8.19 0.88
CA SER A 33 27.50 9.26 1.89
C SER A 33 26.73 8.88 3.17
N ALA A 34 25.87 7.85 3.12
CA ALA A 34 25.19 7.33 4.31
C ALA A 34 26.16 6.75 5.35
N TYR A 35 27.35 6.29 4.96
CA TYR A 35 28.39 5.84 5.90
C TYR A 35 28.89 6.96 6.83
N ASN A 36 28.67 8.23 6.47
CA ASN A 36 29.03 9.39 7.31
C ASN A 36 28.00 9.68 8.42
N VAL A 37 26.87 8.97 8.47
CA VAL A 37 25.89 9.09 9.55
C VAL A 37 26.53 8.67 10.86
N THR A 38 26.46 9.52 11.89
CA THR A 38 27.08 9.26 13.19
C THR A 38 26.57 7.95 13.79
N GLY A 39 27.47 6.99 14.01
CA GLY A 39 27.14 5.67 14.52
C GLY A 39 26.58 4.67 13.50
N PHE A 40 26.68 4.93 12.18
CA PHE A 40 26.14 4.05 11.13
C PHE A 40 26.49 2.56 11.35
N SER A 41 27.75 2.26 11.70
CA SER A 41 28.26 0.90 11.89
C SER A 41 27.63 0.12 13.06
N ILE A 42 27.02 0.81 14.04
CA ILE A 42 26.32 0.19 15.17
C ILE A 42 24.80 0.15 15.00
N LEU A 43 24.26 0.71 13.91
CA LEU A 43 22.82 0.62 13.60
C LEU A 43 22.46 -0.82 13.17
N PRO A 44 21.23 -1.30 13.47
CA PRO A 44 20.75 -2.57 12.95
C PRO A 44 20.81 -2.63 11.42
N LYS A 45 21.10 -3.80 10.84
CA LYS A 45 21.34 -3.95 9.39
C LYS A 45 20.20 -3.40 8.52
N HIS A 46 18.94 -3.59 8.91
CA HIS A 46 17.79 -3.04 8.18
C HIS A 46 17.74 -1.50 8.17
N VAL A 47 18.27 -0.84 9.21
CA VAL A 47 18.41 0.63 9.27
C VAL A 47 19.58 1.09 8.39
N GLN A 48 20.70 0.36 8.39
CA GLN A 48 21.83 0.63 7.48
C GLN A 48 21.40 0.54 6.01
N ASP A 49 20.70 -0.54 5.64
CA ASP A 49 20.20 -0.75 4.28
C ASP A 49 19.18 0.34 3.90
N PHE A 50 18.28 0.70 4.81
CA PHE A 50 17.38 1.83 4.60
C PHE A 50 18.14 3.14 4.32
N LEU A 51 19.14 3.50 5.14
CA LEU A 51 19.92 4.73 4.94
C LEU A 51 20.71 4.74 3.61
N LEU A 52 21.23 3.58 3.18
CA LEU A 52 21.94 3.44 1.90
C LEU A 52 21.01 3.60 0.68
N TYR A 53 19.76 3.12 0.78
CA TYR A 53 18.83 3.01 -0.35
C TYR A 53 17.58 3.92 -0.29
N ARG A 54 17.35 4.74 0.76
CA ARG A 54 16.19 5.66 0.90
C ARG A 54 16.02 6.73 -0.19
N HIS A 55 17.00 6.87 -1.07
CA HIS A 55 16.95 7.74 -2.25
C HIS A 55 16.40 7.02 -3.50
N CYS A 56 16.37 5.68 -3.49
CA CYS A 56 15.84 4.84 -4.55
C CYS A 56 14.31 4.90 -4.56
N ARG A 57 13.72 5.32 -5.68
CA ARG A 57 12.27 5.51 -5.82
C ARG A 57 11.67 4.83 -7.06
N SER A 58 12.47 4.56 -8.09
CA SER A 58 12.02 3.82 -9.27
C SER A 58 12.34 2.33 -9.11
N PHE A 59 11.32 1.48 -9.27
CA PHE A 59 11.43 0.03 -9.21
C PHE A 59 10.57 -0.59 -10.32
N PRO A 60 11.04 -1.66 -11.01
CA PRO A 60 10.27 -2.33 -12.05
C PRO A 60 8.91 -2.80 -11.54
N MET A 61 7.84 -2.53 -12.30
CA MET A 61 6.50 -3.05 -12.02
C MET A 61 6.41 -4.49 -12.53
N LEU A 62 6.00 -5.41 -11.66
CA LEU A 62 5.87 -6.84 -11.92
C LEU A 62 4.42 -7.25 -12.19
N LEU A 63 3.47 -6.54 -11.58
CA LEU A 63 2.02 -6.69 -11.78
C LEU A 63 1.39 -5.30 -11.80
N ASP A 64 0.54 -5.06 -12.80
CA ASP A 64 -0.21 -3.82 -13.01
C ASP A 64 -1.71 -4.16 -13.17
N ALA A 65 -2.58 -3.17 -12.98
CA ALA A 65 -4.04 -3.27 -13.13
C ALA A 65 -4.65 -1.95 -13.65
N PRO A 66 -4.21 -1.43 -14.82
CA PRO A 66 -4.54 -0.07 -15.29
C PRO A 66 -6.06 0.17 -15.45
N ASP A 67 -6.82 -0.87 -15.79
CA ASP A 67 -8.27 -0.82 -15.96
C ASP A 67 -9.05 -0.80 -14.63
N LYS A 68 -8.40 -0.88 -13.46
CA LYS A 68 -9.07 -0.97 -12.15
C LYS A 68 -10.01 0.22 -11.86
N CYS A 69 -9.66 1.40 -12.36
CA CYS A 69 -10.49 2.61 -12.28
C CYS A 69 -11.26 2.91 -13.58
N GLY A 70 -11.37 1.92 -14.49
CA GLY A 70 -11.88 2.13 -15.85
C GLY A 70 -10.90 2.89 -16.76
N GLY A 71 -9.61 2.94 -16.40
CA GLY A 71 -8.63 3.83 -16.99
C GLY A 71 -8.76 5.29 -16.51
N PRO A 72 -7.85 6.19 -16.90
CA PRO A 72 -7.72 7.50 -16.27
C PRO A 72 -8.97 8.38 -16.39
N GLN A 73 -9.62 8.36 -17.55
CA GLN A 73 -10.78 9.19 -17.88
C GLN A 73 -12.05 8.80 -17.08
N ASN A 74 -12.23 7.51 -16.78
CA ASN A 74 -13.40 7.02 -16.05
C ASN A 74 -13.16 6.94 -14.53
N SER A 75 -11.95 7.31 -14.06
CA SER A 75 -11.59 7.16 -12.64
C SER A 75 -12.45 7.96 -11.67
N ALA A 76 -13.19 8.97 -12.14
CA ALA A 76 -14.20 9.72 -11.38
C ALA A 76 -15.42 8.89 -10.94
N ASP A 77 -15.65 7.71 -11.55
CA ASP A 77 -16.66 6.74 -11.11
C ASP A 77 -16.26 6.05 -9.79
N VAL A 78 -14.96 5.98 -9.49
CA VAL A 78 -14.44 5.37 -8.26
C VAL A 78 -14.57 6.37 -7.11
N PHE A 79 -15.65 6.25 -6.34
CA PHE A 79 -15.87 7.07 -5.16
C PHE A 79 -14.92 6.70 -4.02
N LEU A 80 -14.72 5.41 -3.76
CA LEU A 80 -13.80 4.93 -2.72
C LEU A 80 -12.87 3.85 -3.29
N LEU A 81 -11.58 4.15 -3.36
CA LEU A 81 -10.53 3.17 -3.63
C LEU A 81 -9.96 2.65 -2.32
N LEU A 82 -10.13 1.35 -2.08
CA LEU A 82 -9.52 0.63 -0.96
C LEU A 82 -8.10 0.21 -1.37
N VAL A 83 -7.10 0.79 -0.74
CA VAL A 83 -5.67 0.55 -1.00
C VAL A 83 -5.10 -0.20 0.19
N ILE A 84 -4.81 -1.49 -0.01
CA ILE A 84 -4.52 -2.42 1.07
C ILE A 84 -3.07 -2.87 0.96
N LYS A 85 -2.24 -2.44 1.91
CA LYS A 85 -0.85 -2.87 2.09
C LYS A 85 -0.86 -4.37 2.46
N SER A 86 -0.27 -5.18 1.59
CA SER A 86 -0.14 -6.63 1.76
C SER A 86 1.26 -7.11 1.37
N SER A 87 1.67 -8.29 1.84
CA SER A 87 2.93 -8.95 1.46
C SER A 87 2.65 -10.19 0.60
N PRO A 88 3.54 -10.65 -0.28
CA PRO A 88 3.27 -11.75 -1.22
C PRO A 88 2.71 -13.02 -0.55
N GLU A 89 3.23 -13.41 0.61
CA GLU A 89 2.78 -14.55 1.41
C GLU A 89 1.32 -14.48 1.88
N ASN A 90 0.72 -13.29 2.00
CA ASN A 90 -0.57 -13.07 2.67
C ASN A 90 -1.81 -13.39 1.81
N TYR A 91 -1.76 -14.47 1.02
CA TYR A 91 -2.88 -14.91 0.16
C TYR A 91 -4.19 -15.04 0.94
N ASP A 92 -4.18 -15.76 2.07
CA ASP A 92 -5.38 -15.98 2.89
C ASP A 92 -5.99 -14.68 3.39
N ARG A 93 -5.16 -13.69 3.79
CA ARG A 93 -5.65 -12.37 4.19
C ARG A 93 -6.36 -11.69 3.02
N ARG A 94 -5.69 -11.56 1.87
CA ARG A 94 -6.27 -10.94 0.67
C ARG A 94 -7.60 -11.60 0.32
N GLU A 95 -7.64 -12.92 0.30
CA GLU A 95 -8.80 -13.71 -0.11
C GLU A 95 -10.00 -13.61 0.86
N VAL A 96 -9.75 -13.52 2.17
CA VAL A 96 -10.79 -13.14 3.14
C VAL A 96 -11.30 -11.73 2.86
N LEU A 97 -10.40 -10.76 2.63
CA LEU A 97 -10.78 -9.38 2.35
C LEU A 97 -11.59 -9.24 1.04
N ARG A 98 -11.28 -10.04 0.00
CA ARG A 98 -12.07 -10.09 -1.25
C ARG A 98 -13.53 -10.48 -1.04
N LYS A 99 -13.80 -11.34 -0.06
CA LYS A 99 -15.13 -11.90 0.24
C LYS A 99 -15.91 -11.07 1.27
N THR A 100 -15.21 -10.33 2.12
CA THR A 100 -15.76 -9.60 3.27
C THR A 100 -15.77 -8.08 3.05
N TRP A 101 -15.15 -7.27 3.92
CA TRP A 101 -15.33 -5.83 3.89
C TRP A 101 -14.79 -5.15 2.63
N ALA A 102 -13.70 -5.68 2.05
CA ALA A 102 -13.06 -5.12 0.86
C ALA A 102 -13.66 -5.61 -0.47
N LYS A 103 -14.71 -6.43 -0.47
CA LYS A 103 -15.45 -6.86 -1.67
C LYS A 103 -15.90 -5.66 -2.51
N GLU A 104 -15.47 -5.57 -3.76
CA GLU A 104 -15.92 -4.49 -4.67
C GLU A 104 -17.43 -4.54 -4.87
N ARG A 105 -18.08 -3.36 -4.80
CA ARG A 105 -19.54 -3.22 -4.84
C ARG A 105 -19.96 -1.77 -5.08
N GLN A 106 -21.22 -1.58 -5.48
CA GLN A 106 -21.89 -0.31 -5.26
C GLN A 106 -22.53 -0.25 -3.88
N HIS A 107 -22.53 0.93 -3.26
CA HIS A 107 -23.35 1.26 -2.09
C HIS A 107 -23.85 2.70 -2.23
N LYS A 108 -25.12 2.97 -1.89
CA LYS A 108 -25.75 4.32 -1.99
C LYS A 108 -25.40 5.07 -3.29
N GLY A 109 -25.56 4.39 -4.43
CA GLY A 109 -25.30 4.93 -5.77
C GLY A 109 -23.83 5.13 -6.14
N THR A 110 -22.88 4.60 -5.37
CA THR A 110 -21.46 4.94 -5.48
C THR A 110 -20.56 3.69 -5.47
N TRP A 111 -19.47 3.69 -6.25
CA TRP A 111 -18.58 2.52 -6.39
C TRP A 111 -17.46 2.47 -5.34
N ILE A 112 -17.26 1.27 -4.79
CA ILE A 112 -16.11 0.89 -3.98
C ILE A 112 -15.24 -0.10 -4.79
N ARG A 113 -13.97 0.26 -5.04
CA ARG A 113 -12.96 -0.56 -5.74
C ARG A 113 -11.82 -0.96 -4.81
N ARG A 114 -11.02 -1.97 -5.18
CA ARG A 114 -9.91 -2.48 -4.35
C ARG A 114 -8.63 -2.66 -5.16
N VAL A 115 -7.50 -2.28 -4.54
CA VAL A 115 -6.16 -2.75 -4.90
C VAL A 115 -5.40 -3.25 -3.67
N PHE A 116 -4.67 -4.34 -3.83
CA PHE A 116 -3.61 -4.75 -2.93
C PHE A 116 -2.28 -4.22 -3.47
N ILE A 117 -1.49 -3.56 -2.61
CA ILE A 117 -0.17 -3.04 -2.97
C ILE A 117 0.91 -3.87 -2.26
N SER A 118 1.89 -4.35 -3.05
CA SER A 118 2.88 -5.34 -2.61
C SER A 118 4.26 -5.08 -3.20
N GLY A 119 5.31 -5.45 -2.47
CA GLY A 119 6.66 -5.61 -3.01
C GLY A 119 6.92 -7.07 -3.39
N THR A 120 8.20 -7.47 -3.32
CA THR A 120 8.64 -8.88 -3.38
C THR A 120 9.19 -9.34 -2.05
N SER A 121 9.01 -10.61 -1.71
CA SER A 121 9.53 -11.20 -0.46
C SER A 121 10.53 -12.32 -0.77
N ARG A 122 11.40 -12.60 0.22
CA ARG A 122 12.47 -13.62 0.16
C ARG A 122 13.48 -13.35 -0.96
N THR A 123 14.33 -14.33 -1.23
CA THR A 123 15.39 -14.27 -2.26
C THR A 123 15.42 -15.56 -3.08
N GLY A 124 16.22 -15.58 -4.16
CA GLY A 124 16.58 -16.79 -4.90
C GLY A 124 15.39 -17.59 -5.46
N PHE A 125 15.17 -18.81 -4.96
CA PHE A 125 14.06 -19.65 -5.38
C PHE A 125 12.71 -19.17 -4.81
N GLU A 126 12.63 -18.86 -3.51
CA GLU A 126 11.38 -18.46 -2.88
C GLU A 126 10.82 -17.13 -3.42
N LYS A 127 11.68 -16.15 -3.76
CA LYS A 127 11.23 -14.93 -4.47
C LYS A 127 10.54 -15.26 -5.80
N ARG A 128 11.13 -16.17 -6.59
CA ARG A 128 10.56 -16.62 -7.88
C ARG A 128 9.26 -17.43 -7.69
N ARG A 129 9.17 -18.23 -6.62
CA ARG A 129 7.97 -18.99 -6.25
C ARG A 129 6.83 -18.06 -5.83
N LEU A 130 7.07 -17.13 -4.89
CA LEU A 130 6.06 -16.17 -4.43
C LEU A 130 5.57 -15.25 -5.55
N ASN A 131 6.47 -14.69 -6.37
CA ASN A 131 6.07 -13.87 -7.51
C ASN A 131 5.26 -14.67 -8.55
N ARG A 132 5.52 -15.97 -8.74
CA ARG A 132 4.69 -16.83 -9.59
C ARG A 132 3.29 -17.04 -9.00
N LEU A 133 3.19 -17.31 -7.69
CA LEU A 133 1.90 -17.47 -7.01
C LEU A 133 1.06 -16.17 -7.07
N LEU A 134 1.67 -15.02 -6.78
CA LEU A 134 1.02 -13.71 -6.84
C LEU A 134 0.57 -13.36 -8.27
N LYS A 135 1.34 -13.75 -9.29
CA LYS A 135 0.94 -13.61 -10.69
C LYS A 135 -0.24 -14.50 -11.07
N ILE A 136 -0.38 -15.71 -10.49
CA ILE A 136 -1.54 -16.58 -10.71
C ILE A 136 -2.78 -15.97 -10.04
N GLU A 137 -2.67 -15.56 -8.77
CA GLU A 137 -3.73 -14.88 -8.01
C GLU A 137 -4.25 -13.62 -8.74
N ASN A 138 -3.34 -12.78 -9.25
CA ASN A 138 -3.72 -11.59 -10.02
C ASN A 138 -4.22 -11.93 -11.45
N SER A 139 -3.93 -13.12 -11.97
CA SER A 139 -4.45 -13.55 -13.28
C SER A 139 -5.98 -13.74 -13.25
N GLU A 140 -6.51 -14.11 -12.08
CA GLU A 140 -7.94 -14.25 -11.77
C GLU A 140 -8.53 -12.93 -11.24
N ASN A 141 -7.88 -12.30 -10.25
CA ASN A 141 -8.53 -11.25 -9.45
C ASN A 141 -8.34 -9.80 -9.94
N LYS A 142 -7.35 -9.54 -10.80
CA LYS A 142 -7.05 -8.20 -11.39
C LYS A 142 -7.03 -7.07 -10.34
N ASP A 143 -6.44 -7.34 -9.17
CA ASP A 143 -6.47 -6.42 -8.01
C ASP A 143 -5.14 -6.30 -7.27
N ILE A 144 -4.03 -6.77 -7.85
CA ILE A 144 -2.70 -6.68 -7.24
C ILE A 144 -1.77 -5.79 -8.07
N LEU A 145 -1.20 -4.78 -7.42
CA LEU A 145 -0.09 -3.98 -7.92
C LEU A 145 1.21 -4.43 -7.23
N GLN A 146 2.23 -4.76 -8.01
CA GLN A 146 3.50 -5.27 -7.48
C GLN A 146 4.71 -4.57 -8.12
N TRP A 147 5.68 -4.19 -7.29
CA TRP A 147 6.97 -3.62 -7.71
C TRP A 147 8.15 -4.45 -7.17
N ASP A 148 9.28 -4.44 -7.87
CA ASP A 148 10.46 -5.27 -7.55
C ASP A 148 11.38 -4.72 -6.44
N PHE A 149 10.81 -4.12 -5.38
CA PHE A 149 11.52 -3.82 -4.13
C PHE A 149 11.33 -4.96 -3.11
N HIS A 150 12.10 -4.98 -2.01
CA HIS A 150 11.92 -5.98 -0.96
C HIS A 150 10.90 -5.51 0.10
N ASP A 151 9.84 -6.29 0.31
CA ASP A 151 8.68 -5.92 1.10
C ASP A 151 8.96 -6.06 2.61
N LEU A 152 9.37 -4.95 3.22
CA LEU A 152 9.75 -4.84 4.63
C LEU A 152 9.05 -3.63 5.24
N PHE A 153 8.90 -3.62 6.58
CA PHE A 153 8.30 -2.50 7.32
C PHE A 153 8.93 -1.14 6.95
N PHE A 154 10.26 -1.07 6.92
CA PHE A 154 11.02 0.15 6.56
C PHE A 154 10.78 0.62 5.10
N ASN A 155 10.21 -0.23 4.24
CA ASN A 155 9.88 0.08 2.85
C ASN A 155 8.37 0.30 2.61
N LEU A 156 7.52 0.34 3.66
CA LEU A 156 6.09 0.69 3.49
C LEU A 156 5.92 2.09 2.91
N THR A 157 6.77 3.04 3.29
CA THR A 157 6.78 4.40 2.72
C THR A 157 7.09 4.40 1.23
N LEU A 158 8.04 3.56 0.79
CA LEU A 158 8.34 3.37 -0.62
C LEU A 158 7.15 2.74 -1.36
N LYS A 159 6.53 1.70 -0.78
CA LYS A 159 5.30 1.07 -1.29
C LYS A 159 4.19 2.11 -1.48
N GLN A 160 4.01 3.01 -0.52
CA GLN A 160 3.01 4.08 -0.58
C GLN A 160 3.31 5.12 -1.66
N VAL A 161 4.57 5.56 -1.82
CA VAL A 161 4.96 6.51 -2.86
C VAL A 161 4.82 5.91 -4.27
N LEU A 162 5.21 4.64 -4.45
CA LEU A 162 5.02 3.89 -5.70
C LEU A 162 3.54 3.73 -6.07
N PHE A 163 2.69 3.43 -5.09
CA PHE A 163 1.24 3.44 -5.29
C PHE A 163 0.71 4.82 -5.71
N LEU A 164 1.20 5.89 -5.09
CA LEU A 164 0.74 7.25 -5.41
C LEU A 164 1.16 7.71 -6.82
N GLU A 165 2.35 7.31 -7.31
CA GLU A 165 2.72 7.48 -8.74
C GLU A 165 1.70 6.76 -9.65
N TRP A 166 1.40 5.50 -9.35
CA TRP A 166 0.46 4.69 -10.11
C TRP A 166 -0.95 5.28 -10.09
N MET A 167 -1.39 5.81 -8.93
CA MET A 167 -2.69 6.46 -8.77
C MET A 167 -2.80 7.73 -9.63
N ASP A 168 -1.76 8.57 -9.66
CA ASP A 168 -1.75 9.79 -10.48
C ASP A 168 -1.80 9.49 -11.98
N ARG A 169 -1.31 8.32 -12.40
CA ARG A 169 -1.35 7.83 -13.78
C ARG A 169 -2.69 7.20 -14.18
N TRP A 170 -3.24 6.32 -13.33
CA TRP A 170 -4.36 5.43 -13.72
C TRP A 170 -5.69 5.72 -13.01
N CYS A 171 -5.66 6.36 -11.84
CA CYS A 171 -6.83 6.70 -11.03
C CYS A 171 -6.88 8.20 -10.60
N PRO A 172 -6.51 9.17 -11.46
CA PRO A 172 -6.30 10.58 -11.05
C PRO A 172 -7.55 11.30 -10.52
N HIS A 173 -8.75 10.76 -10.76
CA HIS A 173 -10.02 11.34 -10.32
C HIS A 173 -10.80 10.44 -9.34
N ALA A 174 -10.18 9.36 -8.83
CA ALA A 174 -10.78 8.56 -7.76
C ALA A 174 -10.92 9.41 -6.48
N ARG A 175 -12.15 9.55 -5.98
CA ARG A 175 -12.55 10.66 -5.09
C ARG A 175 -11.99 10.55 -3.68
N PHE A 176 -12.04 9.34 -3.11
CA PHE A 176 -11.56 9.05 -1.77
C PHE A 176 -10.71 7.78 -1.72
N LEU A 177 -9.80 7.79 -0.75
CA LEU A 177 -8.78 6.79 -0.49
C LEU A 177 -8.99 6.22 0.93
N LEU A 178 -9.11 4.90 1.05
CA LEU A 178 -8.71 4.22 2.28
C LEU A 178 -7.29 3.67 2.06
N ASN A 179 -6.32 4.17 2.82
CA ASN A 179 -5.07 3.46 3.03
C ASN A 179 -5.20 2.59 4.28
N GLY A 180 -4.73 1.34 4.23
CA GLY A 180 -4.81 0.41 5.36
C GLY A 180 -3.99 -0.85 5.14
N ASP A 181 -3.79 -1.63 6.21
CA ASP A 181 -3.04 -2.89 6.20
C ASP A 181 -3.98 -4.11 6.09
N ASP A 182 -3.46 -5.27 5.71
CA ASP A 182 -4.25 -6.50 5.51
C ASP A 182 -4.66 -7.23 6.81
N ASP A 183 -4.52 -6.56 7.97
CA ASP A 183 -4.96 -7.00 9.30
C ASP A 183 -5.95 -6.06 10.00
N ILE A 184 -6.61 -5.18 9.23
CA ILE A 184 -7.75 -4.38 9.72
C ILE A 184 -9.10 -5.05 9.46
N PHE A 185 -10.07 -4.75 10.33
CA PHE A 185 -11.48 -4.72 9.98
C PHE A 185 -11.87 -3.28 9.59
N ALA A 186 -12.57 -3.09 8.49
CA ALA A 186 -13.08 -1.78 8.08
C ALA A 186 -14.58 -1.86 7.72
N ASN A 187 -15.41 -0.97 8.28
CA ASN A 187 -16.80 -0.86 7.88
C ASN A 187 -16.92 0.11 6.70
N THR A 188 -16.76 -0.44 5.48
CA THR A 188 -16.79 0.34 4.24
C THR A 188 -18.17 0.91 3.90
N PHE A 189 -19.25 0.49 4.58
CA PHE A 189 -20.56 1.16 4.51
C PHE A 189 -20.54 2.46 5.32
N ASN A 190 -20.10 2.41 6.57
CA ASN A 190 -19.93 3.60 7.41
C ASN A 190 -18.93 4.60 6.80
N MET A 191 -17.91 4.13 6.07
CA MET A 191 -17.02 4.99 5.30
C MET A 191 -17.76 5.76 4.22
N VAL A 192 -18.60 5.11 3.41
CA VAL A 192 -19.40 5.81 2.39
C VAL A 192 -20.34 6.82 3.04
N ASP A 193 -20.98 6.47 4.16
CA ASP A 193 -21.88 7.38 4.89
C ASP A 193 -21.14 8.61 5.44
N TYR A 194 -19.98 8.40 6.07
CA TYR A 194 -19.13 9.48 6.55
C TYR A 194 -18.66 10.40 5.42
N LEU A 195 -18.23 9.82 4.29
CA LEU A 195 -17.72 10.56 3.14
C LEU A 195 -18.85 11.33 2.41
N GLN A 196 -20.03 10.72 2.22
CA GLN A 196 -21.21 11.39 1.67
C GLN A 196 -21.76 12.50 2.60
N SER A 197 -21.46 12.47 3.90
CA SER A 197 -21.82 13.55 4.84
C SER A 197 -20.90 14.79 4.75
N GLN A 198 -19.76 14.69 4.05
CA GLN A 198 -18.84 15.81 3.85
C GLN A 198 -19.41 16.80 2.83
N LYS A 199 -20.23 17.73 3.30
CA LYS A 199 -20.84 18.77 2.46
C LYS A 199 -19.79 19.47 1.60
N ASP A 200 -20.12 19.61 0.31
CA ASP A 200 -19.30 20.25 -0.71
C ASP A 200 -17.89 19.64 -0.88
N ASN A 201 -17.63 18.39 -0.45
CA ASN A 201 -16.41 17.66 -0.78
C ASN A 201 -16.72 16.46 -1.69
N ASP A 202 -16.42 16.62 -2.98
CA ASP A 202 -16.50 15.61 -4.02
C ASP A 202 -15.18 14.83 -4.24
N GLY A 203 -14.18 15.06 -3.39
CA GLY A 203 -12.79 14.62 -3.53
C GLY A 203 -11.82 15.78 -3.81
N SER A 204 -12.32 16.97 -4.20
CA SER A 204 -11.47 18.15 -4.50
C SER A 204 -10.87 18.85 -3.27
N LYS A 205 -11.42 18.63 -2.06
CA LYS A 205 -11.01 19.33 -0.82
C LYS A 205 -10.21 18.42 0.11
N HIS A 206 -9.42 19.02 1.00
CA HIS A 206 -8.63 18.27 1.96
C HIS A 206 -9.49 17.35 2.83
N LEU A 207 -9.16 16.07 2.79
CA LEU A 207 -9.55 15.11 3.81
C LEU A 207 -8.40 14.12 4.02
N PHE A 208 -7.84 14.13 5.22
CA PHE A 208 -7.01 13.04 5.74
C PHE A 208 -7.44 12.82 7.18
N THR A 209 -7.97 11.64 7.51
CA THR A 209 -8.60 11.40 8.81
C THR A 209 -8.30 10.01 9.35
N GLY A 210 -8.13 9.89 10.66
CA GLY A 210 -7.72 8.64 11.28
C GLY A 210 -7.65 8.68 12.81
N HIS A 211 -6.72 7.91 13.37
CA HIS A 211 -6.39 7.96 14.79
C HIS A 211 -5.15 8.85 15.00
N LEU A 212 -5.32 10.05 15.57
CA LEU A 212 -4.21 10.99 15.72
C LEU A 212 -3.44 10.80 17.03
N MET A 213 -2.18 10.38 16.92
CA MET A 213 -1.27 10.21 18.05
C MET A 213 -0.53 11.52 18.37
N GLN A 214 -1.30 12.55 18.77
CA GLN A 214 -0.85 13.96 18.84
C GLN A 214 0.34 14.24 19.77
N THR A 215 0.66 13.33 20.69
CA THR A 215 1.71 13.49 21.70
C THR A 215 2.87 12.48 21.57
N GLU A 216 2.81 11.55 20.62
CA GLU A 216 3.84 10.52 20.47
C GLU A 216 5.02 11.06 19.66
N ARG A 217 6.19 11.16 20.32
CA ARG A 217 7.44 11.49 19.65
C ARG A 217 7.94 10.24 18.91
N PRO A 218 8.43 10.34 17.66
CA PRO A 218 8.99 9.19 16.95
C PRO A 218 10.11 8.54 17.78
N SER A 219 10.12 7.21 17.83
CA SER A 219 10.96 6.47 18.79
C SER A 219 12.45 6.74 18.55
N ARG A 220 13.21 6.72 19.65
CA ARG A 220 14.67 6.97 19.66
C ARG A 220 15.47 5.77 20.18
N ASP A 221 14.77 4.71 20.58
CA ASP A 221 15.37 3.41 20.87
C ASP A 221 15.68 2.66 19.56
N PRO A 222 16.94 2.30 19.27
CA PRO A 222 17.31 1.52 18.08
C PRO A 222 16.76 0.09 18.03
N GLN A 223 16.24 -0.45 19.14
CA GLN A 223 15.51 -1.74 19.17
C GLN A 223 14.03 -1.59 18.84
N SER A 224 13.51 -0.36 18.78
CA SER A 224 12.12 -0.08 18.49
C SER A 224 11.83 -0.21 16.99
N LYS A 225 10.72 -0.89 16.66
CA LYS A 225 10.14 -0.94 15.30
C LYS A 225 9.95 0.48 14.69
N TYR A 226 9.77 1.50 15.52
CA TYR A 226 9.34 2.84 15.14
C TYR A 226 10.45 3.92 15.26
N TYR A 227 11.71 3.55 15.02
CA TYR A 227 12.86 4.46 15.11
C TYR A 227 12.97 5.43 13.91
N VAL A 228 13.04 6.77 14.15
CA VAL A 228 13.03 7.79 13.07
C VAL A 228 13.85 9.08 13.43
N PRO A 229 14.66 9.66 12.50
CA PRO A 229 15.30 10.99 12.62
C PRO A 229 14.34 12.18 12.37
N VAL A 230 14.83 13.44 12.28
CA VAL A 230 13.98 14.68 12.24
C VAL A 230 14.36 15.63 11.10
N GLN A 231 13.39 16.02 10.26
CA GLN A 231 13.38 17.22 9.39
C GLN A 231 11.91 17.64 9.05
N VAL A 232 11.68 18.83 8.47
CA VAL A 232 10.37 19.55 8.35
C VAL A 232 10.27 20.34 7.00
N GLN A 233 9.10 20.93 6.67
CA GLN A 233 8.86 22.19 5.88
C GLN A 233 8.02 22.10 4.56
N GLU A 234 7.44 23.24 4.09
CA GLU A 234 6.25 23.57 3.22
C GLU A 234 6.30 23.25 1.68
N SER A 235 5.24 23.21 0.82
CA SER A 235 3.86 23.82 0.79
C SER A 235 2.73 22.97 0.10
N GLU A 236 1.57 23.59 -0.25
CA GLU A 236 0.16 23.10 -0.46
C GLU A 236 -0.29 22.10 -1.61
N SER A 237 -1.61 21.89 -1.70
CA SER A 237 -2.41 20.65 -1.99
C SER A 237 -3.26 20.71 -3.29
N PHE A 238 -4.18 19.84 -3.78
CA PHE A 238 -5.08 18.70 -3.35
C PHE A 238 -4.46 17.40 -2.75
N THR A 239 -5.08 16.68 -1.80
CA THR A 239 -4.38 15.84 -0.77
C THR A 239 -3.58 14.61 -1.22
N ALA A 240 -4.17 13.56 -1.83
CA ALA A 240 -3.38 12.38 -2.22
C ALA A 240 -2.28 12.76 -3.23
N LYS A 241 -2.61 13.66 -4.15
CA LYS A 241 -1.69 14.28 -5.10
C LYS A 241 -0.67 15.21 -4.42
N THR A 242 -0.95 15.79 -3.24
CA THR A 242 0.06 16.52 -2.46
C THR A 242 1.06 15.57 -1.85
N ILE A 243 0.58 14.48 -1.25
CA ILE A 243 1.46 13.48 -0.64
C ILE A 243 2.40 12.93 -1.70
N TYR A 244 1.91 12.72 -2.93
CA TYR A 244 2.74 12.44 -4.09
C TYR A 244 3.70 13.59 -4.45
N ASN A 245 3.19 14.78 -4.79
CA ASN A 245 4.00 15.94 -5.22
C ASN A 245 5.11 16.25 -4.21
N MET A 246 4.76 16.38 -2.94
CA MET A 246 5.67 16.71 -1.84
C MET A 246 6.64 15.58 -1.52
N SER A 247 6.27 14.31 -1.76
CA SER A 247 7.19 13.18 -1.58
C SER A 247 8.51 13.36 -2.33
N HIS A 248 8.50 13.95 -3.53
CA HIS A 248 9.70 14.22 -4.33
C HIS A 248 10.73 15.10 -3.61
N SER A 249 10.28 15.88 -2.60
CA SER A 249 11.06 16.89 -1.88
C SER A 249 11.27 16.57 -0.39
N ILE A 250 10.90 15.37 0.06
CA ILE A 250 11.13 14.86 1.43
C ILE A 250 11.87 13.53 1.30
N GLU A 251 12.96 13.33 2.06
CA GLU A 251 13.63 12.02 2.10
C GLU A 251 12.71 10.95 2.71
N LEU A 252 12.69 9.74 2.13
CA LEU A 252 11.88 8.65 2.68
C LEU A 252 12.25 8.40 4.16
N LEU A 253 11.25 8.10 4.98
CA LEU A 253 11.40 7.66 6.38
C LEU A 253 10.79 6.27 6.60
N PRO A 254 11.19 5.50 7.63
CA PRO A 254 10.75 4.12 7.81
C PRO A 254 9.26 3.91 8.10
N ILE A 255 8.57 4.93 8.61
CA ILE A 255 7.14 4.86 8.97
C ILE A 255 6.34 5.64 7.93
N ASP A 256 5.45 4.95 7.24
CA ASP A 256 4.59 5.48 6.18
C ASP A 256 3.59 6.51 6.70
N ASP A 257 2.94 6.26 7.84
CA ASP A 257 2.00 7.22 8.44
C ASP A 257 2.68 8.53 8.89
N VAL A 258 3.89 8.45 9.45
CA VAL A 258 4.68 9.65 9.82
C VAL A 258 5.13 10.40 8.57
N TYR A 259 5.54 9.69 7.52
CA TYR A 259 5.93 10.30 6.25
C TYR A 259 4.74 10.97 5.54
N MET A 260 3.56 10.35 5.53
CA MET A 260 2.32 10.99 5.07
C MET A 260 2.00 12.23 5.92
N GLY A 261 2.14 12.14 7.25
CA GLY A 261 2.02 13.28 8.16
C GLY A 261 2.99 14.42 7.84
N MET A 262 4.25 14.12 7.53
CA MET A 262 5.24 15.11 7.09
C MET A 262 4.95 15.66 5.70
N CYS A 263 4.41 14.87 4.77
CA CYS A 263 3.89 15.38 3.50
C CYS A 263 2.67 16.30 3.69
N LEU A 264 1.90 16.16 4.77
CA LEU A 264 0.76 17.03 5.11
C LEU A 264 1.21 18.30 5.85
N GLU A 265 2.13 18.20 6.80
CA GLU A 265 2.78 19.37 7.42
C GLU A 265 3.49 20.20 6.34
N LYS A 266 4.19 19.53 5.42
CA LYS A 266 4.67 20.12 4.18
C LYS A 266 3.54 20.74 3.36
N ALA A 267 2.42 20.05 3.18
CA ALA A 267 1.25 20.63 2.52
C ALA A 267 0.61 21.83 3.23
N GLY A 268 1.09 22.31 4.39
CA GLY A 268 0.36 23.28 5.23
C GLY A 268 -0.95 22.72 5.82
N LEU A 269 -1.20 21.43 5.59
CA LEU A 269 -2.40 20.70 5.97
C LEU A 269 -2.26 20.04 7.34
N LYS A 270 -3.41 19.70 7.93
CA LYS A 270 -3.47 19.07 9.24
C LYS A 270 -4.49 17.94 9.21
N PRO A 271 -4.07 16.68 9.44
CA PRO A 271 -5.01 15.57 9.47
C PRO A 271 -5.98 15.72 10.64
N THR A 272 -7.18 15.14 10.51
CA THR A 272 -8.21 15.17 11.55
C THR A 272 -8.33 13.81 12.25
N SER A 273 -8.87 13.78 13.48
CA SER A 273 -9.16 12.52 14.16
C SER A 273 -10.61 12.14 13.98
N HIS A 274 -10.88 10.88 13.64
CA HIS A 274 -12.23 10.33 13.60
C HIS A 274 -12.42 9.30 14.73
N PRO A 275 -13.41 9.46 15.63
CA PRO A 275 -13.54 8.61 16.83
C PRO A 275 -13.85 7.14 16.51
N GLY A 276 -14.38 6.86 15.32
CA GLY A 276 -14.60 5.51 14.79
C GLY A 276 -13.35 4.81 14.26
N VAL A 277 -12.15 5.41 14.30
CA VAL A 277 -10.89 4.76 13.88
C VAL A 277 -10.10 4.29 15.10
N LYS A 278 -9.87 2.98 15.19
CA LYS A 278 -9.32 2.27 16.34
C LYS A 278 -8.01 1.54 15.96
N ALA A 279 -6.95 2.32 15.72
CA ALA A 279 -5.63 1.81 15.34
C ALA A 279 -4.97 0.92 16.42
N THR A 280 -5.34 1.11 17.69
CA THR A 280 -4.86 0.32 18.84
C THR A 280 -5.79 -0.83 19.23
N GLY A 281 -6.73 -1.20 18.35
CA GLY A 281 -7.78 -2.20 18.62
C GLY A 281 -8.99 -1.61 19.36
N LEU A 282 -10.02 -2.44 19.56
CA LEU A 282 -11.25 -2.02 20.25
C LEU A 282 -11.27 -2.51 21.70
N HIS A 283 -11.30 -1.59 22.66
CA HIS A 283 -11.49 -1.93 24.07
C HIS A 283 -12.97 -2.26 24.33
N ILE A 284 -13.23 -3.49 24.79
CA ILE A 284 -14.56 -3.98 25.15
C ILE A 284 -14.60 -4.15 26.68
N PRO A 285 -15.41 -3.36 27.42
CA PRO A 285 -15.31 -3.26 28.88
C PRO A 285 -15.97 -4.42 29.66
N ALA A 286 -16.51 -5.42 28.96
CA ALA A 286 -17.17 -6.58 29.56
C ALA A 286 -16.30 -7.84 29.38
N PRO A 287 -15.67 -8.40 30.45
CA PRO A 287 -14.72 -9.50 30.34
C PRO A 287 -15.29 -10.78 29.69
N ASN A 288 -16.59 -11.03 29.88
CA ASN A 288 -17.30 -12.22 29.41
C ASN A 288 -18.12 -11.97 28.13
N ALA A 289 -18.04 -10.78 27.53
CA ALA A 289 -18.71 -10.53 26.25
C ALA A 289 -17.92 -11.17 25.10
N ASP A 290 -18.64 -11.68 24.10
CA ASP A 290 -18.02 -12.04 22.83
C ASP A 290 -17.40 -10.78 22.19
N LYS A 291 -16.09 -10.82 21.99
CA LYS A 291 -15.30 -9.70 21.45
C LYS A 291 -15.58 -9.44 19.97
N PHE A 292 -16.21 -10.38 19.28
CA PHE A 292 -16.58 -10.28 17.87
C PHE A 292 -18.05 -9.91 17.66
N HIS A 293 -18.83 -9.75 18.74
CA HIS A 293 -20.26 -9.46 18.68
C HIS A 293 -20.56 -8.20 17.83
N PRO A 294 -21.30 -8.28 16.71
CA PRO A 294 -21.36 -7.23 15.69
C PRO A 294 -21.77 -5.83 16.17
N CYS A 295 -22.56 -5.73 17.25
CA CYS A 295 -22.95 -4.44 17.82
C CYS A 295 -21.75 -3.56 18.25
N PHE A 296 -20.60 -4.15 18.63
CA PHE A 296 -19.40 -3.38 18.98
C PHE A 296 -18.74 -2.71 17.77
N TYR A 297 -18.97 -3.25 16.56
CA TYR A 297 -18.37 -2.78 15.30
C TYR A 297 -19.35 -1.95 14.45
N ARG A 298 -20.62 -1.90 14.84
CA ARG A 298 -21.72 -1.27 14.08
C ARG A 298 -21.45 0.19 13.72
N GLU A 299 -21.00 1.01 14.68
CA GLU A 299 -20.76 2.46 14.52
C GLU A 299 -19.27 2.79 14.29
N ILE A 300 -18.44 1.77 14.03
CA ILE A 300 -17.00 1.89 13.85
C ILE A 300 -16.67 2.11 12.36
N ILE A 301 -15.55 2.78 12.06
CA ILE A 301 -14.99 2.91 10.71
C ILE A 301 -13.90 1.87 10.47
N LEU A 302 -12.94 1.74 11.39
CA LEU A 302 -11.78 0.86 11.25
C LEU A 302 -11.29 0.36 12.61
N VAL A 303 -10.88 -0.91 12.69
CA VAL A 303 -10.16 -1.51 13.82
C VAL A 303 -8.98 -2.32 13.32
N HIS A 304 -7.80 -2.14 13.89
CA HIS A 304 -6.61 -2.95 13.59
C HIS A 304 -6.50 -4.18 14.53
N GLY A 305 -5.85 -5.24 14.06
CA GLY A 305 -5.48 -6.41 14.88
C GLY A 305 -6.24 -7.71 14.57
N PHE A 306 -6.74 -7.87 13.35
CA PHE A 306 -7.56 -9.02 12.93
C PHE A 306 -6.74 -10.10 12.19
N LEU A 307 -7.01 -11.35 12.53
CA LEU A 307 -6.59 -12.54 11.77
C LEU A 307 -7.66 -12.92 10.74
N PRO A 308 -7.32 -13.61 9.63
CA PRO A 308 -8.29 -13.98 8.58
C PRO A 308 -9.60 -14.61 9.10
N HIS A 309 -9.50 -15.54 10.06
CA HIS A 309 -10.66 -16.22 10.63
C HIS A 309 -11.54 -15.34 11.54
N MET A 310 -11.05 -14.16 11.98
CA MET A 310 -11.81 -13.21 12.80
C MET A 310 -12.67 -12.24 11.98
N ILE A 311 -12.49 -12.21 10.65
CA ILE A 311 -13.23 -11.33 9.72
C ILE A 311 -14.36 -12.10 9.01
N PHE A 312 -14.39 -13.43 9.13
CA PHE A 312 -15.32 -14.33 8.43
C PHE A 312 -16.57 -14.72 9.25
N VAL A 313 -16.80 -14.05 10.39
CA VAL A 313 -17.87 -14.32 11.36
C VAL A 313 -19.03 -13.34 11.17
#